data_AF-A0A2D9E391-F1
#
_entry.id   AF-A0A2D9E391-F1
#
_cell.length_a   1.000
_cell.length_b   1.000
_cell.length_c   1.000
_cell.angle_alpha   90.00
_cell.angle_beta   90.00
_cell.angle_gamma   90.00
#
_symmetry.space_group_name_H-M   'P 1'
#
loop_
_entity.id
_entity.type
_entity.pdbx_description
1 polymer ?
#
loop_
_entity_poly.entity_id
_entity_poly.type
_entity_poly.pdbx_seq_one_letter_code
_entity_poly.pdbx_strand_id
1 'polypeptide(L)' 'MIKILAIIMVVGGAISLVVGIMGVFGSMSTGVSPWALAILGGIFFLSGISLLKYRKDTDVIDAENKH' A
#
# COMPACT_ATOMS: atom_id res chain seq x y z
N MET A 1 -10.97 5.37 11.03
CA MET A 1 -11.16 4.11 10.27
C MET A 1 -10.29 4.04 9.00
N ILE A 2 -10.21 5.11 8.20
CA ILE A 2 -9.35 5.17 7.00
C ILE A 2 -7.85 4.91 7.25
N LYS A 3 -7.36 5.26 8.45
CA LYS A 3 -5.98 5.00 8.90
C LYS A 3 -5.64 3.51 8.97
N ILE A 4 -6.55 2.67 9.47
CA ILE A 4 -6.34 1.21 9.53
C ILE A 4 -6.20 0.64 8.11
N LEU A 5 -7.02 1.11 7.18
CA LEU A 5 -7.03 0.65 5.79
C LEU A 5 -5.73 1.06 5.07
N ALA A 6 -5.26 2.27 5.33
CA ALA A 6 -3.96 2.76 4.87
C ALA A 6 -2.80 1.91 5.41
N ILE A 7 -2.82 1.57 6.71
CA ILE A 7 -1.80 0.70 7.33
C ILE A 7 -1.79 -0.68 6.66
N ILE A 8 -2.96 -1.28 6.43
CA ILE A 8 -3.06 -2.59 5.78
C ILE A 8 -2.55 -2.52 4.33
N MET A 9 -2.89 -1.48 3.57
CA MET A 9 -2.35 -1.28 2.21
C MET A 9 -0.84 -1.12 2.20
N VAL A 10 -0.26 -0.38 3.16
CA VAL A 10 1.19 -0.19 3.27
C VAL A 10 1.88 -1.49 3.64
N VAL A 11 1.40 -2.20 4.67
CA VAL A 11 2.02 -3.46 5.09
C VAL A 11 1.89 -4.53 4.01
N GLY A 12 0.70 -4.69 3.43
CA GLY A 12 0.47 -5.63 2.33
C GLY A 12 1.27 -5.28 1.07
N GLY A 13 1.31 -4.00 0.70
CA GLY A 13 2.11 -3.49 -0.42
C GLY A 13 3.62 -3.71 -0.22
N ALA A 14 4.12 -3.47 0.99
CA ALA A 14 5.53 -3.71 1.33
C ALA A 14 5.91 -5.18 1.20
N ILE A 15 5.08 -6.09 1.73
CA ILE A 15 5.32 -7.54 1.64
C ILE A 15 5.31 -7.99 0.17
N SER A 16 4.27 -7.57 -0.59
CA SER A 16 4.17 -7.83 -2.03
C SER A 16 5.40 -7.34 -2.79
N LEU A 17 5.88 -6.13 -2.48
CA LEU A 17 7.03 -5.52 -3.12
C LEU A 17 8.31 -6.29 -2.84
N VAL A 18 8.57 -6.67 -1.59
CA VAL A 18 9.76 -7.45 -1.21
C VAL A 18 9.74 -8.82 -1.89
N VAL A 19 8.61 -9.53 -1.85
CA VAL A 19 8.45 -10.83 -2.50
C VAL A 19 8.61 -10.71 -4.03
N GLY A 20 8.04 -9.67 -4.63
CA GLY A 20 8.20 -9.40 -6.06
C GLY A 20 9.66 -9.13 -6.45
N ILE A 21 10.36 -8.31 -5.68
CA ILE A 21 11.78 -8.01 -5.92
C ILE A 21 12.64 -9.27 -5.77
N MET A 22 12.42 -10.07 -4.72
CA MET A 22 13.10 -11.36 -4.55
C MET A 22 12.84 -12.30 -5.74
N GLY A 23 11.60 -12.35 -6.23
CA GLY A 23 11.26 -13.13 -7.42
C GLY A 23 11.89 -12.60 -8.72
N VAL A 24 12.03 -11.26 -8.88
CA VAL A 24 12.69 -10.65 -10.06
C VAL A 24 14.17 -11.04 -10.12
N PHE A 25 14.85 -11.10 -8.98
CA PHE A 25 16.24 -11.55 -8.91
C PHE A 25 16.39 -13.08 -8.96
N GLY A 26 15.30 -13.84 -9.11
CA GLY A 26 15.31 -15.29 -9.19
C GLY A 26 15.63 -15.99 -7.87
N SER A 27 15.58 -15.28 -6.73
CA SER A 27 15.87 -15.85 -5.41
C SER A 27 14.66 -16.55 -4.79
N MET A 28 13.46 -16.41 -5.37
CA MET A 28 12.24 -17.04 -4.89
C MET A 28 11.25 -17.31 -6.04
N SER A 29 10.72 -18.53 -6.13
CA SER A 29 9.64 -18.85 -7.07
C SER A 29 8.30 -18.43 -6.46
N THR A 30 7.67 -17.41 -7.04
CA THR A 30 6.42 -16.83 -6.53
C THR A 30 5.16 -17.48 -7.09
N GLY A 31 5.27 -18.38 -8.09
CA GLY A 31 4.12 -19.01 -8.77
C GLY A 31 3.26 -18.05 -9.62
N VAL A 32 3.59 -16.76 -9.61
CA VAL A 32 2.99 -15.66 -10.37
C VAL A 32 4.10 -14.80 -10.96
N SER A 33 3.81 -13.98 -11.98
CA SER A 33 4.79 -13.06 -12.57
C SER A 33 5.45 -12.18 -11.49
N PRO A 34 6.77 -12.32 -11.24
CA PRO A 34 7.46 -11.56 -10.20
C PRO A 34 7.43 -10.05 -10.43
N TRP A 35 7.52 -9.66 -11.70
CA TRP A 35 7.40 -8.27 -12.13
C TRP A 35 6.01 -7.69 -11.83
N ALA A 36 4.95 -8.49 -11.99
CA ALA A 36 3.61 -8.05 -11.65
C ALA A 36 3.48 -7.80 -10.14
N LEU A 37 4.01 -8.70 -9.30
CA LEU A 37 4.03 -8.54 -7.84
C LEU A 37 4.84 -7.32 -7.39
N ALA A 38 5.99 -7.07 -8.02
CA ALA A 38 6.84 -5.93 -7.72
C ALA A 38 6.15 -4.60 -8.08
N ILE A 39 5.57 -4.50 -9.28
CA ILE A 39 4.88 -3.29 -9.74
C ILE A 39 3.63 -3.03 -8.91
N LEU A 40 2.80 -4.07 -8.71
CA LEU A 40 1.55 -3.94 -7.97
C LEU A 40 1.82 -3.62 -6.49
N GLY A 41 2.80 -4.29 -5.87
CA GLY A 41 3.27 -3.98 -4.53
C GLY A 41 3.78 -2.54 -4.41
N GLY A 42 4.55 -2.06 -5.40
CA GLY A 42 5.05 -0.69 -5.44
C GLY A 42 3.92 0.36 -5.52
N ILE A 43 2.93 0.15 -6.39
CA ILE A 43 1.76 1.03 -6.50
C ILE A 43 0.95 1.02 -5.20
N PHE A 44 0.67 -0.15 -4.63
CA PHE A 44 -0.09 -0.27 -3.38
C PHE A 44 0.64 0.37 -2.19
N PHE A 45 1.95 0.20 -2.11
CA PHE A 45 2.79 0.78 -1.07
C PHE A 45 2.82 2.31 -1.15
N LEU A 46 3.07 2.86 -2.35
CA LEU A 46 3.08 4.31 -2.57
C LEU A 46 1.69 4.93 -2.33
N SER A 47 0.64 4.28 -2.80
CA SER A 47 -0.75 4.70 -2.58
C SER A 47 -1.10 4.67 -1.08
N GLY A 48 -0.75 3.60 -0.37
CA GLY A 48 -0.99 3.46 1.06
C GLY A 48 -0.25 4.53 1.88
N ILE A 49 1.01 4.83 1.54
CA ILE A 49 1.78 5.91 2.19
C ILE A 49 1.13 7.27 1.91
N SER A 50 0.71 7.53 0.68
CA SER A 50 0.00 8.77 0.32
C SER A 50 -1.28 8.94 1.15
N LEU A 51 -2.01 7.84 1.35
CA LEU A 51 -3.24 7.78 2.15
C LEU A 51 -2.98 7.97 3.64
N LEU A 52 -1.86 7.46 4.17
CA LEU A 52 -1.38 7.75 5.54
C LEU A 52 -0.95 9.21 5.71
N LYS A 53 -0.37 9.83 4.68
CA LYS A 53 0.07 11.23 4.70
C LYS A 53 -1.09 12.21 4.54
N TYR A 54 -2.26 11.76 4.09
CA TYR A 54 -3.42 12.60 3.92
C TYR A 54 -3.92 13.10 5.28
N ARG A 55 -3.59 14.35 5.59
CA ARG A 55 -3.77 15.01 6.89
C ARG A 55 -5.17 15.59 7.11
N LYS A 56 -6.07 15.50 6.14
CA LYS A 56 -7.50 15.72 6.42
C LYS A 56 -7.98 14.43 7.07
N ASP A 57 -7.66 14.30 8.36
CA ASP A 57 -8.37 13.40 9.25
C ASP A 57 -9.84 13.50 8.85
N THR A 58 -10.46 12.39 8.44
CA THR A 58 -11.88 12.34 8.13
C THR A 58 -12.69 13.03 9.23
N ASP A 59 -12.18 13.01 10.46
CA ASP A 59 -12.68 13.68 11.65
C ASP A 59 -12.77 15.23 11.51
N VAL A 60 -11.89 15.88 10.73
CA VAL A 60 -11.92 17.33 10.46
C VAL A 60 -12.83 17.67 9.28
N ILE A 61 -12.91 16.80 8.25
CA ILE A 61 -13.85 16.96 7.13
C ILE A 61 -15.30 16.75 7.61
N ASP A 62 -15.55 15.74 8.44
CA ASP A 62 -16.88 15.47 9.01
C ASP A 62 -17.33 16.59 9.97
N ALA A 63 -16.38 17.26 10.64
CA ALA A 63 -16.67 18.43 11.46
C ALA A 63 -16.98 19.70 10.63
N GLU A 64 -16.33 19.88 9.48
CA GLU A 64 -16.56 21.00 8.55
C GLU A 64 -17.90 20.86 7.79
N ASN A 65 -18.28 19.65 7.39
CA ASN A 65 -19.52 19.37 6.65
C ASN A 65 -20.79 19.41 7.52
N LYS A 66 -20.65 19.56 8.84
CA LYS A 66 -21.78 19.62 9.79
C LYS A 66 -22.22 21.04 10.15
N HIS A 67 -21.61 22.06 9.56
CA HIS A 67 -21.97 23.47 9.72
C HIS A 67 -22.77 24.00 8.54
#